data_AF-A0A6J5F1N0-F1
#
_entry.id   AF-A0A6J5F1N0-F1
#
_cell.length_a   1.000
_cell.length_b   1.000
_cell.length_c   1.000
_cell.angle_alpha   90.00
_cell.angle_beta   90.00
_cell.angle_gamma   90.00
#
_symmetry.space_group_name_H-M   'P 1'
#
loop_
_entity.id
_entity.type
_entity.pdbx_description
1 polymer ?
#
loop_
_entity_poly.entity_id
_entity_poly.type
_entity_poly.pdbx_seq_one_letter_code
_entity_poly.pdbx_strand_id
1 'polypeptide(L)'
;MINYITPELLTHLFPTPAAADEVEVTEPLSIDPSIEAVGIDFGGTRFVVFFADVMAYAGSDADYVRQTAAAWNNGFVPLEGSRLVKFVRADADPDTMFDPAKWPLPDAAMIWQFIEALAFAVEGHAVGFPAVSQYFYMPQTGKLDSLYNRMSRQFERGKYGVAFRCVTRPASDEGGFYGYERIEQVAPEGGRAAEVRARRGA
;
A
#
# COMPACT_ATOMS: atom_id res chain seq x y z
N MET A 1 -7.18 1.51 13.95
CA MET A 1 -6.00 1.90 13.15
C MET A 1 -5.23 3.05 13.78
N ILE A 2 -5.81 4.25 13.96
CA ILE A 2 -5.08 5.41 14.55
C ILE A 2 -4.51 5.09 15.94
N ASN A 3 -5.26 4.38 16.78
CA ASN A 3 -4.82 3.98 18.12
C ASN A 3 -3.59 3.06 18.13
N TYR A 4 -3.18 2.49 16.98
CA TYR A 4 -1.97 1.69 16.85
C TYR A 4 -0.72 2.53 16.58
N ILE A 5 -0.85 3.84 16.33
CA ILE A 5 0.30 4.74 16.26
C ILE A 5 0.77 4.99 17.69
N THR A 6 1.69 4.15 18.16
CA THR A 6 2.34 4.30 19.46
C THR A 6 3.81 4.69 19.28
N PRO A 7 4.45 5.29 20.30
CA PRO A 7 5.89 5.57 20.25
C PRO A 7 6.72 4.32 19.91
N GLU A 8 6.33 3.15 20.43
CA GLU A 8 7.02 1.89 20.18
C GLU A 8 6.93 1.48 18.71
N LEU A 9 5.76 1.60 18.09
CA LEU A 9 5.59 1.35 16.66
C LEU A 9 6.45 2.32 15.84
N LEU A 10 6.42 3.61 16.18
CA LEU A 10 7.19 4.62 15.46
C LEU A 10 8.70 4.42 15.59
N THR A 11 9.19 3.97 16.74
CA THR A 11 10.61 3.60 16.91
C THR A 11 10.99 2.39 16.07
N HIS A 12 10.10 1.40 15.92
CA HIS A 12 10.36 0.24 15.07
C HIS A 12 10.36 0.58 13.59
N LEU A 13 9.37 1.35 13.13
CA LEU A 13 9.28 1.75 11.73
C LEU A 13 10.36 2.78 11.37
N PHE A 14 10.70 3.71 12.27
CA PHE A 14 11.61 4.81 11.99
C PHE A 14 12.76 4.85 13.00
N PRO A 15 13.65 3.83 13.02
CA PRO A 15 14.74 3.76 13.97
C PRO A 15 15.80 4.85 13.74
N THR A 16 15.90 5.35 12.51
CA THR A 16 16.75 6.49 12.12
C THR A 16 15.94 7.39 11.17
N PRO A 17 15.92 8.71 11.36
CA PRO A 17 15.27 9.61 10.41
C PRO A 17 15.98 9.59 9.06
N ALA A 18 15.20 9.60 7.98
CA ALA A 18 15.74 9.79 6.63
C ALA A 18 16.41 11.16 6.48
N ALA A 19 17.43 11.26 5.62
CA ALA A 19 18.02 12.54 5.27
C ALA A 19 16.99 13.46 4.60
N ALA A 20 17.15 14.78 4.72
CA ALA A 20 16.13 15.76 4.33
C ALA A 20 15.71 15.70 2.84
N ASP A 21 16.56 15.15 1.97
CA ASP A 21 16.36 14.97 0.53
C ASP A 21 16.04 13.54 0.11
N GLU A 22 15.90 12.62 1.08
CA GLU A 22 15.67 11.20 0.84
C GLU A 22 14.22 10.79 1.15
N VAL A 23 13.79 9.73 0.47
CA VAL A 23 12.54 9.02 0.75
C VAL A 23 12.86 7.58 1.09
N GLU A 24 12.52 7.17 2.31
CA GLU A 24 12.74 5.82 2.80
C GLU A 24 11.40 5.09 2.96
N VAL A 25 11.35 3.82 2.56
CA VAL A 25 10.21 2.93 2.78
C VAL A 25 10.70 1.73 3.57
N THR A 26 10.07 1.48 4.72
CA THR A 26 10.54 0.47 5.67
C THR A 26 10.09 -0.93 5.25
N GLU A 27 10.68 -1.95 5.84
CA GLU A 27 10.15 -3.31 5.75
C GLU A 27 8.77 -3.40 6.44
N PRO A 28 7.88 -4.30 5.97
CA PRO A 28 6.57 -4.47 6.57
C PRO A 28 6.66 -5.18 7.92
N LEU A 29 5.89 -4.70 8.89
CA LEU A 29 5.84 -5.20 10.26
C LEU A 29 4.43 -5.66 10.61
N SER A 30 4.30 -6.86 11.20
CA SER A 30 3.03 -7.26 11.83
C SER A 30 2.90 -6.60 13.20
N ILE A 31 1.81 -5.85 13.40
CA ILE A 31 1.46 -5.24 14.69
C ILE A 31 0.68 -6.24 15.53
N ASP A 32 -0.30 -6.90 14.91
CA ASP A 32 -1.09 -7.99 15.47
C ASP A 32 -1.53 -8.95 14.34
N PRO A 33 -2.25 -10.06 14.63
CA PRO A 33 -2.67 -11.02 13.60
C PRO A 33 -3.57 -10.46 12.49
N SER A 34 -4.14 -9.27 12.67
CA SER A 34 -5.08 -8.63 11.75
C SER A 34 -4.57 -7.32 11.16
N ILE A 35 -3.42 -6.81 11.62
CA ILE A 35 -2.89 -5.52 11.19
C ILE A 35 -1.38 -5.60 10.99
N GLU A 36 -0.96 -5.16 9.81
CA GLU A 36 0.42 -4.90 9.46
C GLU A 36 0.64 -3.41 9.15
N ALA A 37 1.89 -2.96 9.17
CA ALA A 37 2.27 -1.60 8.84
C ALA A 37 3.60 -1.51 8.10
N VAL A 38 3.72 -0.49 7.26
CA VAL A 38 4.95 -0.03 6.62
C VAL A 38 5.12 1.45 6.91
N GLY A 39 6.34 1.89 7.20
CA GLY A 39 6.70 3.30 7.32
C GLY A 39 7.14 3.87 5.99
N ILE A 40 6.82 5.15 5.76
CA ILE A 40 7.39 5.98 4.70
C ILE A 40 7.91 7.26 5.33
N ASP A 41 9.19 7.57 5.17
CA ASP A 41 9.80 8.80 5.66
C ASP A 41 10.22 9.71 4.49
N PHE A 42 9.65 10.91 4.42
CA PHE A 42 10.04 11.97 3.49
C PHE A 42 10.91 12.98 4.23
N GLY A 43 12.19 12.71 4.37
CA GLY A 43 13.17 13.59 5.03
C GLY A 43 12.73 14.12 6.41
N GLY A 44 12.14 13.25 7.24
CA GLY A 44 11.60 13.55 8.57
C GLY A 44 10.08 13.73 8.60
N THR A 45 9.40 13.75 7.45
CA THR A 45 7.92 13.72 7.40
C THR A 45 7.43 12.30 7.25
N ARG A 46 7.02 11.71 8.38
CA ARG A 46 6.73 10.28 8.50
C ARG A 46 5.25 9.94 8.26
N PHE A 47 5.03 8.87 7.52
CA PHE A 47 3.73 8.28 7.23
C PHE A 47 3.71 6.81 7.59
N VAL A 48 2.60 6.34 8.15
CA VAL A 48 2.37 4.91 8.37
C VAL A 48 1.32 4.44 7.37
N VAL A 49 1.63 3.40 6.61
CA VAL A 49 0.72 2.65 5.76
C VAL A 49 0.28 1.41 6.50
N PHE A 50 -0.98 1.38 6.95
CA PHE A 50 -1.62 0.23 7.57
C PHE A 50 -2.24 -0.68 6.52
N PHE A 51 -2.09 -1.98 6.76
CA PHE A 51 -2.77 -3.06 6.06
C PHE A 51 -3.61 -3.78 7.10
N ALA A 52 -4.93 -3.63 7.03
CA ALA A 52 -5.86 -4.23 7.99
C ALA A 52 -6.65 -5.35 7.32
N ASP A 53 -6.77 -6.50 7.96
CA ASP A 53 -7.63 -7.58 7.48
C ASP A 53 -9.08 -7.09 7.32
N VAL A 54 -9.64 -7.29 6.13
CA VAL A 54 -11.00 -6.78 5.79
C VAL A 54 -12.06 -7.39 6.71
N MET A 55 -11.95 -8.69 7.04
CA MET A 55 -12.91 -9.37 7.91
C MET A 55 -12.76 -8.91 9.35
N ALA A 56 -11.53 -8.77 9.86
CA ALA A 56 -11.30 -8.24 11.19
C ALA A 56 -11.83 -6.80 11.32
N TYR A 57 -11.60 -5.96 10.31
CA TYR A 57 -12.12 -4.59 10.28
C TYR A 57 -13.66 -4.53 10.25
N ALA A 58 -14.30 -5.51 9.61
CA ALA A 58 -15.74 -5.70 9.59
C ALA A 58 -16.31 -6.33 10.88
N GLY A 59 -15.52 -6.49 11.94
CA GLY A 59 -15.98 -7.14 13.17
C GLY A 59 -16.29 -8.63 12.99
N SER A 60 -15.65 -9.28 12.01
CA SER A 60 -15.91 -10.66 11.57
C SER A 60 -17.32 -10.90 11.02
N ASP A 61 -18.01 -9.85 10.57
CA ASP A 61 -19.35 -9.94 9.98
C ASP A 61 -19.28 -10.14 8.45
N ALA A 62 -19.46 -11.38 8.01
CA ALA A 62 -19.45 -11.75 6.59
C ALA A 62 -20.69 -11.24 5.82
N ASP A 63 -21.82 -10.99 6.50
CA ASP A 63 -22.99 -10.39 5.88
C ASP A 63 -22.74 -8.90 5.62
N TYR A 64 -22.13 -8.20 6.57
CA TYR A 64 -21.71 -6.83 6.41
C TYR A 64 -20.76 -6.67 5.22
N VAL A 65 -19.71 -7.50 5.11
CA VAL A 65 -18.78 -7.46 3.97
C VAL A 65 -19.49 -7.68 2.65
N ARG A 66 -20.42 -8.64 2.57
CA ARG A 66 -21.20 -8.89 1.35
C ARG A 66 -22.12 -7.72 0.99
N GLN A 67 -22.76 -7.10 1.98
CA GLN A 67 -23.61 -5.93 1.77
C GLN A 67 -22.80 -4.72 1.32
N THR A 68 -21.64 -4.46 1.94
CA THR A 68 -20.71 -3.42 1.51
C THR A 68 -20.20 -3.69 0.11
N ALA A 69 -19.86 -4.93 -0.23
CA ALA A 69 -19.44 -5.31 -1.59
C ALA A 69 -20.54 -5.03 -2.63
N ALA A 70 -21.79 -5.41 -2.33
CA ALA A 70 -22.93 -5.16 -3.20
C ALA A 70 -23.17 -3.66 -3.44
N ALA A 71 -23.01 -2.84 -2.40
CA ALA A 71 -23.31 -1.41 -2.46
C ALA A 71 -22.13 -0.52 -2.92
N TRP A 72 -20.87 -0.90 -2.63
CA TRP A 72 -19.70 -0.02 -2.80
C TRP A 72 -18.59 -0.62 -3.67
N ASN A 73 -18.73 -1.88 -4.08
CA ASN A 73 -17.68 -2.60 -4.79
C ASN A 73 -18.18 -3.29 -6.06
N ASN A 74 -19.30 -2.82 -6.63
CA ASN A 74 -19.95 -3.42 -7.80
C ASN A 74 -20.22 -4.93 -7.64
N GLY A 75 -20.51 -5.37 -6.40
CA GLY A 75 -20.71 -6.78 -6.07
C GLY A 75 -19.43 -7.61 -5.92
N PHE A 76 -18.23 -7.02 -6.07
CA PHE A 76 -16.98 -7.74 -5.83
C PHE A 76 -16.79 -7.98 -4.33
N VAL A 77 -16.85 -9.24 -3.91
CA VAL A 77 -16.62 -9.63 -2.51
C VAL A 77 -15.13 -9.91 -2.31
N PRO A 78 -14.44 -9.21 -1.38
CA PRO A 78 -13.05 -9.49 -1.04
C PRO A 78 -12.82 -10.95 -0.64
N LEU A 79 -11.67 -11.51 -1.03
CA LEU A 79 -11.24 -12.83 -0.55
C LEU A 79 -10.89 -12.77 0.95
N GLU A 80 -10.96 -13.92 1.61
CA GLU A 80 -10.39 -14.06 2.96
C GLU A 80 -8.91 -13.70 2.94
N GLY A 81 -8.43 -12.98 3.96
CA GLY A 81 -7.06 -12.47 4.02
C GLY A 81 -6.80 -11.22 3.18
N SER A 82 -7.82 -10.64 2.54
CA SER A 82 -7.70 -9.32 1.89
C SER A 82 -7.32 -8.21 2.87
N ARG A 83 -6.60 -7.20 2.40
CA ARG A 83 -6.22 -6.03 3.20
C ARG A 83 -6.92 -4.76 2.77
N LEU A 84 -7.49 -4.04 3.73
CA LEU A 84 -7.84 -2.64 3.63
C LEU A 84 -6.57 -1.81 3.88
N VAL A 85 -6.21 -0.96 2.93
CA VAL A 85 -5.02 -0.11 3.00
C VAL A 85 -5.42 1.31 3.40
N LYS A 86 -4.77 1.83 4.43
CA LYS A 86 -4.89 3.23 4.88
C LYS A 86 -3.51 3.78 5.17
N PHE A 87 -3.22 4.99 4.70
CA PHE A 87 -2.00 5.69 5.08
C PHE A 87 -2.33 6.99 5.81
N VAL A 88 -1.48 7.35 6.76
CA VAL A 88 -1.67 8.50 7.66
C VAL A 88 -0.35 9.13 8.02
N ARG A 89 -0.37 10.44 8.33
CA ARG A 89 0.81 11.10 8.90
C ARG A 89 1.01 10.65 10.34
N ALA A 90 2.20 10.14 10.64
CA ALA A 90 2.55 9.53 11.92
C ALA A 90 2.50 10.51 13.10
N ASP A 91 3.00 11.73 12.87
CA ASP A 91 3.21 12.75 13.91
C ASP A 91 2.12 13.83 13.93
N ALA A 92 1.03 13.60 13.20
CA ALA A 92 -0.07 14.56 13.11
C ALA A 92 -1.14 14.25 14.14
N ASP A 93 -1.76 15.30 14.66
CA ASP A 93 -2.96 15.17 15.48
C ASP A 93 -4.10 14.50 14.69
N PRO A 94 -5.05 13.83 15.37
CA PRO A 94 -6.15 13.09 14.72
C PRO A 94 -6.92 13.89 13.67
N ASP A 95 -7.05 15.21 13.88
CA ASP A 95 -7.78 16.12 12.99
C ASP A 95 -7.03 16.42 11.67
N THR A 96 -5.71 16.20 11.63
CA THR A 96 -4.85 16.60 10.50
C THR A 96 -4.09 15.43 9.87
N MET A 97 -4.12 14.25 10.49
CA MET A 97 -3.35 13.08 10.03
C MET A 97 -3.81 12.52 8.67
N PHE A 98 -4.99 12.93 8.20
CA PHE A 98 -5.54 12.61 6.87
C PHE A 98 -5.61 13.83 5.94
N ASP A 99 -5.16 15.02 6.35
CA ASP A 99 -5.25 16.25 5.54
C ASP A 99 -3.93 16.53 4.81
N PRO A 100 -3.85 16.28 3.49
CA PRO A 100 -2.63 16.52 2.73
C PRO A 100 -2.18 17.98 2.72
N ALA A 101 -3.10 18.94 2.91
CA ALA A 101 -2.75 20.36 2.99
C ALA A 101 -1.97 20.70 4.27
N LYS A 102 -1.99 19.81 5.27
CA LYS A 102 -1.30 19.96 6.56
C LYS A 102 -0.02 19.14 6.64
N TRP A 103 0.47 18.58 5.54
CA TRP A 103 1.70 17.79 5.49
C TRP A 103 2.81 18.60 4.80
N PRO A 104 3.46 19.56 5.50
CA PRO A 104 4.60 20.23 4.92
C PRO A 104 5.71 19.20 4.69
N LEU A 105 6.07 18.99 3.43
CA LEU A 105 7.25 18.21 3.05
C LEU A 105 8.49 19.10 3.13
N PRO A 106 9.68 18.56 3.44
CA PRO A 106 10.93 19.32 3.44
C PRO A 106 11.18 19.99 2.08
N ASP A 107 10.89 19.26 1.00
CA ASP A 107 10.80 19.78 -0.36
C ASP A 107 9.41 19.45 -0.94
N ALA A 108 8.70 20.47 -1.42
CA ALA A 108 7.40 20.30 -2.05
C ALA A 108 7.44 19.38 -3.28
N ALA A 109 8.58 19.26 -3.97
CA ALA A 109 8.76 18.36 -5.10
C ALA A 109 8.69 16.87 -4.71
N MET A 110 8.91 16.52 -3.43
CA MET A 110 8.79 15.14 -2.94
C MET A 110 7.39 14.57 -3.10
N ILE A 111 6.36 15.41 -3.22
CA ILE A 111 4.98 14.95 -3.48
C ILE A 111 4.88 14.12 -4.76
N TRP A 112 5.77 14.36 -5.74
CA TRP A 112 5.82 13.61 -6.98
C TRP A 112 6.30 12.17 -6.78
N GLN A 113 7.05 11.91 -5.71
CA GLN A 113 7.56 10.58 -5.33
C GLN A 113 6.57 9.81 -4.45
N PHE A 114 5.51 10.47 -3.94
CA PHE A 114 4.57 9.86 -3.02
C PHE A 114 3.91 8.59 -3.56
N ILE A 115 3.55 8.61 -4.86
CA ILE A 115 2.96 7.44 -5.52
C ILE A 115 3.97 6.29 -5.60
N GLU A 116 5.24 6.60 -5.89
CA GLU A 116 6.29 5.59 -5.98
C GLU A 116 6.58 5.00 -4.60
N ALA A 117 6.66 5.82 -3.55
CA ALA A 117 6.84 5.36 -2.18
C ALA A 117 5.68 4.48 -1.70
N LEU A 118 4.42 4.88 -1.98
CA LEU A 118 3.25 4.06 -1.64
C LEU A 118 3.25 2.75 -2.44
N ALA A 119 3.65 2.78 -3.72
CA ALA A 119 3.79 1.58 -4.54
C ALA A 119 4.84 0.61 -3.95
N PHE A 120 6.00 1.13 -3.54
CA PHE A 120 7.03 0.33 -2.87
C PHE A 120 6.56 -0.24 -1.54
N ALA A 121 5.79 0.50 -0.74
CA ALA A 121 5.26 0.00 0.52
C ALA A 121 4.33 -1.20 0.32
N VAL A 122 3.47 -1.13 -0.69
CA VAL A 122 2.50 -2.19 -1.02
C VAL A 122 3.20 -3.41 -1.61
N GLU A 123 4.20 -3.19 -2.44
CA GLU A 123 5.05 -4.26 -2.95
C GLU A 123 5.84 -4.95 -1.83
N GLY A 124 6.52 -4.18 -0.98
CA GLY A 124 7.26 -4.71 0.16
C GLY A 124 6.37 -5.57 1.04
N HIS A 125 5.14 -5.10 1.29
CA HIS A 125 4.13 -5.91 1.96
C HIS A 125 3.76 -7.18 1.19
N ALA A 126 3.52 -7.10 -0.12
CA ALA A 126 3.16 -8.28 -0.94
C ALA A 126 4.29 -9.33 -1.00
N VAL A 127 5.54 -8.91 -0.88
CA VAL A 127 6.70 -9.79 -0.79
C VAL A 127 6.82 -10.40 0.61
N GLY A 128 6.67 -9.59 1.67
CA GLY A 128 6.75 -10.05 3.06
C GLY A 128 5.58 -10.93 3.50
N PHE A 129 4.40 -10.72 2.91
CA PHE A 129 3.15 -11.42 3.23
C PHE A 129 2.56 -12.07 1.96
N PRO A 130 3.19 -13.14 1.42
CA PRO A 130 2.83 -13.70 0.11
C PRO A 130 1.43 -14.31 0.05
N ALA A 131 0.82 -14.63 1.20
CA ALA A 131 -0.56 -15.10 1.28
C ALA A 131 -1.59 -13.99 1.02
N VAL A 132 -1.21 -12.71 1.17
CA VAL A 132 -2.08 -11.58 0.89
C VAL A 132 -2.08 -11.30 -0.62
N SER A 133 -3.23 -11.51 -1.25
CA SER A 133 -3.39 -11.37 -2.70
C SER A 133 -4.20 -10.13 -3.10
N GLN A 134 -4.98 -9.54 -2.19
CA GLN A 134 -5.90 -8.45 -2.50
C GLN A 134 -5.76 -7.25 -1.56
N TYR A 135 -5.76 -6.06 -2.15
CA TYR A 135 -5.57 -4.78 -1.48
C TYR A 135 -6.67 -3.79 -1.88
N PHE A 136 -7.35 -3.21 -0.90
CA PHE A 136 -8.48 -2.32 -1.09
C PHE A 136 -8.21 -0.94 -0.50
N TYR A 137 -8.50 0.12 -1.27
CA TYR A 137 -8.28 1.51 -0.90
C TYR A 137 -9.60 2.27 -0.95
N MET A 138 -9.92 2.97 0.13
CA MET A 138 -11.06 3.88 0.14
C MET A 138 -10.56 5.32 -0.10
N PRO A 139 -10.89 5.98 -1.22
CA PRO A 139 -10.60 7.38 -1.41
C PRO A 139 -11.42 8.23 -0.45
N GLN A 140 -10.75 8.92 0.48
CA GLN A 140 -11.38 9.87 1.40
C GLN A 140 -11.66 11.22 0.71
N THR A 141 -10.99 11.50 -0.40
CA THR A 141 -11.15 12.75 -1.18
C THR A 141 -10.97 12.48 -2.68
N GLY A 142 -11.52 13.35 -3.54
CA GLY A 142 -11.30 13.26 -4.99
C GLY A 142 -9.83 13.39 -5.44
N LYS A 143 -8.97 14.00 -4.61
CA LYS A 143 -7.51 14.02 -4.85
C LYS A 143 -6.88 12.63 -4.65
N LEU A 144 -7.32 11.89 -3.62
CA LEU A 144 -6.87 10.52 -3.37
C LEU A 144 -7.42 9.55 -4.43
N ASP A 145 -8.64 9.77 -4.91
CA ASP A 145 -9.21 9.03 -6.04
C ASP A 145 -8.30 9.11 -7.29
N SER A 146 -7.90 10.32 -7.68
CA SER A 146 -6.96 10.54 -8.78
C SER A 146 -5.57 9.93 -8.53
N LEU A 147 -5.16 9.81 -7.27
CA LEU A 147 -3.89 9.19 -6.87
C LEU A 147 -3.95 7.67 -7.06
N TYR A 148 -4.98 7.01 -6.53
CA TYR A 148 -5.16 5.55 -6.66
C TYR A 148 -5.37 5.13 -8.12
N ASN A 149 -6.11 5.92 -8.90
CA ASN A 149 -6.23 5.65 -10.34
C ASN A 149 -4.87 5.72 -11.06
N ARG A 150 -3.98 6.65 -10.69
CA ARG A 150 -2.61 6.69 -11.25
C ARG A 150 -1.77 5.50 -10.81
N MET A 151 -1.85 5.13 -9.53
CA MET A 151 -1.18 3.95 -8.97
C MET A 151 -1.60 2.66 -9.70
N SER A 152 -2.88 2.53 -10.06
CA SER A 152 -3.40 1.35 -10.80
C SER A 152 -2.63 1.06 -12.09
N ARG A 153 -2.31 2.11 -12.85
CA ARG A 153 -1.61 1.98 -14.14
C ARG A 153 -0.15 1.59 -13.96
N GLN A 154 0.46 1.93 -12.83
CA GLN A 154 1.84 1.57 -12.52
C GLN A 154 1.93 0.11 -12.03
N PHE A 155 0.97 -0.29 -11.19
CA PHE A 155 0.85 -1.67 -10.72
C PHE A 155 0.58 -2.68 -11.84
N GLU A 156 -0.28 -2.34 -12.81
CA GLU A 156 -0.55 -3.21 -13.97
C GLU A 156 0.68 -3.45 -14.85
N ARG A 157 1.64 -2.51 -14.86
CA ARG A 157 2.87 -2.63 -15.66
C ARG A 157 3.96 -3.47 -14.99
N GLY A 158 3.75 -3.92 -13.74
CA GLY A 158 4.74 -4.70 -12.99
C GLY A 158 6.07 -3.96 -12.80
N LYS A 159 6.06 -2.62 -12.83
CA LYS A 159 7.26 -1.77 -12.86
C LYS A 159 8.21 -2.01 -11.68
N TYR A 160 7.70 -2.58 -10.59
CA TYR A 160 8.42 -2.71 -9.33
C TYR A 160 8.82 -4.15 -8.97
N GLY A 161 8.25 -5.16 -9.65
CA GLY A 161 8.55 -6.57 -9.39
C GLY A 161 7.29 -7.41 -9.15
N VAL A 162 6.29 -6.84 -8.46
CA VAL A 162 4.94 -7.42 -8.34
C VAL A 162 3.97 -6.71 -9.28
N ALA A 163 3.17 -7.49 -10.00
CA ALA A 163 2.10 -6.96 -10.85
C ALA A 163 0.74 -7.12 -10.16
N PHE A 164 -0.12 -6.10 -10.27
CA PHE A 164 -1.50 -6.17 -9.79
C PHE A 164 -2.48 -5.81 -10.89
N ARG A 165 -3.63 -6.47 -10.89
CA ARG A 165 -4.79 -6.14 -11.72
C ARG A 165 -5.77 -5.34 -10.88
N CYS A 166 -6.31 -4.26 -11.44
CA CYS A 166 -7.45 -3.58 -10.83
C CYS A 166 -8.71 -4.46 -10.97
N VAL A 167 -9.28 -4.90 -9.85
CA VAL A 167 -10.48 -5.78 -9.82
C VAL A 167 -11.76 -5.02 -9.53
N THR A 168 -11.66 -3.81 -9.00
CA THR A 168 -12.79 -2.94 -8.69
C THR A 168 -12.35 -1.48 -8.61
N ARG A 169 -13.28 -0.59 -8.91
CA ARG A 169 -13.11 0.87 -8.89
C ARG A 169 -14.36 1.51 -8.27
N PRO A 170 -14.22 2.67 -7.60
CA PRO A 170 -15.35 3.44 -7.14
C PRO A 170 -16.32 3.80 -8.29
N ALA A 171 -17.62 3.77 -8.01
CA ALA A 171 -18.62 4.38 -8.88
C ALA A 171 -18.51 5.91 -8.81
N SER A 172 -18.76 6.59 -9.92
CA SER A 172 -18.58 8.04 -10.04
C SER A 172 -19.52 8.87 -9.15
N ASP A 173 -20.66 8.30 -8.79
CA ASP A 173 -21.78 8.90 -8.07
C ASP A 173 -21.96 8.35 -6.65
N GLU A 174 -21.70 7.06 -6.45
CA GLU A 174 -21.88 6.38 -5.16
C GLU A 174 -20.59 6.25 -4.34
N GLY A 175 -19.42 6.46 -4.95
CA GLY A 175 -18.13 6.19 -4.33
C GLY A 175 -17.77 4.70 -4.37
N GLY A 176 -16.85 4.25 -3.51
CA GLY A 176 -16.43 2.85 -3.49
C GLY A 176 -14.98 2.64 -3.13
N PHE A 177 -14.48 1.43 -3.42
CA PHE A 177 -13.09 1.06 -3.20
C PHE A 177 -12.37 0.87 -4.54
N TYR A 178 -11.10 1.24 -4.57
CA TYR A 178 -10.17 0.65 -5.52
C TYR A 178 -9.69 -0.66 -4.96
N GLY A 179 -9.84 -1.76 -5.71
CA GLY A 179 -9.27 -3.04 -5.33
C GLY A 179 -8.25 -3.51 -6.35
N TYR A 180 -7.17 -4.06 -5.84
CA TYR A 180 -6.05 -4.58 -6.61
C TYR A 180 -5.79 -6.01 -6.18
N GLU A 181 -5.64 -6.89 -7.17
CA GLU A 181 -5.34 -8.30 -6.97
C GLU A 181 -3.99 -8.62 -7.60
N ARG A 182 -3.12 -9.30 -6.86
CA ARG A 182 -1.81 -9.73 -7.35
C ARG A 182 -1.99 -10.68 -8.52
N ILE A 183 -1.23 -10.44 -9.59
CA ILE A 183 -1.13 -11.34 -10.73
C ILE A 183 0.12 -12.20 -10.50
N GLU A 184 -0.02 -13.51 -10.57
CA GLU A 184 1.15 -14.38 -10.67
C GLU A 184 1.90 -14.03 -11.95
N GLN A 185 3.13 -13.52 -11.82
CA GLN A 185 4.00 -13.36 -12.98
C GLN A 185 4.38 -14.76 -13.44
N VAL A 186 3.75 -15.23 -14.51
CA VAL A 186 4.25 -16.38 -15.26
C VAL A 186 5.64 -16.00 -15.75
N ALA A 187 6.68 -16.69 -15.27
CA ALA A 187 8.02 -16.52 -15.80
C ALA A 187 7.95 -16.63 -17.33
N PRO A 188 8.60 -15.74 -18.10
CA PRO A 188 8.54 -15.85 -19.55
C PRO A 188 9.10 -17.21 -19.95
N GLU A 189 8.26 -18.06 -20.55
CA GLU A 189 8.72 -19.29 -21.19
C GLU A 189 9.79 -18.89 -22.21
N GLY A 190 11.03 -19.35 -22.00
CA GLY A 190 12.12 -19.14 -22.95
C GLY A 190 13.34 -18.36 -22.44
N GLY A 191 13.66 -18.44 -21.14
CA GLY A 191 14.98 -18.06 -20.63
C GLY A 191 16.10 -18.86 -21.28
N ARG A 192 16.59 -18.40 -22.44
CA ARG A 192 17.88 -18.83 -22.98
C ARG A 192 18.93 -18.34 -21.99
N ALA A 193 19.43 -19.25 -21.17
CA ALA A 193 20.56 -19.01 -20.30
C ALA A 193 21.69 -18.43 -21.17
N ALA A 194 22.04 -17.16 -20.93
CA ALA A 194 23.29 -16.63 -21.43
C ALA A 194 24.40 -17.43 -20.75
N GLU A 195 25.04 -18.33 -21.50
CA GLU A 195 26.27 -19.00 -21.09
C GLU A 195 27.30 -17.92 -20.74
N VAL A 196 27.52 -17.69 -19.45
CA VAL A 196 28.71 -17.00 -18.95
C VAL A 196 29.88 -17.96 -19.20
N ARG A 197 30.54 -17.82 -20.36
CA ARG A 197 31.85 -18.43 -20.60
C ARG A 197 32.83 -17.86 -19.58
N ALA A 198 33.13 -18.65 -18.56
CA ALA A 198 34.27 -18.41 -17.70
C ALA A 198 35.55 -18.39 -18.55
N ARG A 199 36.20 -17.23 -18.66
CA ARG A 199 37.60 -17.14 -19.10
C ARG A 199 38.43 -17.86 -18.04
N ARG A 200 38.79 -19.12 -18.31
CA ARG A 200 39.93 -19.76 -17.66
C ARG A 200 41.19 -19.14 -18.23
N GLY A 201 41.97 -18.50 -17.37
CA GLY A 201 43.34 -18.14 -17.65
C GLY A 201 44.20 -19.40 -17.81
N ALA A 202 45.12 -19.31 -18.76
CA ALA A 202 46.43 -19.94 -18.78
C ALA A 202 47.37 -18.95 -19.46
#